data_AF-A0A7K3IXN2-F1
#
_entry.id   AF-A0A7K3IXN2-F1
#
_cell.length_a   1.000
_cell.length_b   1.000
_cell.length_c   1.000
_cell.angle_alpha   90.00
_cell.angle_beta   90.00
_cell.angle_gamma   90.00
#
_symmetry.space_group_name_H-M   'P 1'
#
loop_
_entity.id
_entity.type
_entity.pdbx_description
1 polymer ?
#
loop_
_entity_poly.entity_id
_entity_poly.type
_entity_poly.pdbx_seq_one_letter_code
_entity_poly.pdbx_strand_id
1 'polypeptide(L)'
;MQGTALKMKGSEILRLNVVTDVENIYDNTGNDILLYPNPVSDHAKLQFFLPFTGETLLSIYDITGRKITERKDFLSAGKQTYRIYGAGKGIYLIRISSGSFVISNKFIGNGSGDTNARLEYEDTFTLKKAEGDMKGIFVEKEMEYITGDRLKIKGVSGIYSTVLTLVPTEDRTVTFNFYGCTDGDGNNYPVVIIGTGKGANGEPDPENKSGDKVFMGTNLKTTKFNNGIVIKHAEDLDTWKSYKSYCFYGANSGYAGNYGALYNWEAVAYGRLCPDGWIVP
;
A
#
# COMPACT_ATOMS: atom_id res chain seq x y z
N MET A 1 -19.41 -4.87 10.14
CA MET A 1 -18.81 -4.09 9.03
C MET A 1 -19.11 -2.62 9.28
N GLN A 2 -18.11 -1.83 9.69
CA GLN A 2 -18.30 -0.40 10.01
C GLN A 2 -18.60 0.50 8.80
N GLY A 3 -18.54 0.00 7.56
CA GLY A 3 -18.98 0.77 6.38
C GLY A 3 -18.14 2.02 6.07
N THR A 4 -17.02 2.22 6.78
CA THR A 4 -16.13 3.37 6.64
C THR A 4 -15.37 3.30 5.32
N ALA A 5 -15.49 4.35 4.50
CA ALA A 5 -14.78 4.47 3.23
C ALA A 5 -13.87 5.70 3.26
N LEU A 6 -12.61 5.53 2.86
CA LEU A 6 -11.62 6.59 2.84
C LEU A 6 -10.95 6.64 1.47
N LYS A 7 -10.75 7.85 0.94
CA LYS A 7 -10.00 8.08 -0.31
C LYS A 7 -8.63 8.64 0.02
N MET A 8 -7.60 8.07 -0.59
CA MET A 8 -6.21 8.42 -0.31
C MET A 8 -5.39 8.58 -1.59
N LYS A 9 -4.36 9.42 -1.56
CA LYS A 9 -3.33 9.45 -2.62
C LYS A 9 -2.32 8.33 -2.40
N GLY A 10 -1.62 7.91 -3.45
CA GLY A 10 -0.61 6.84 -3.36
C GLY A 10 0.57 7.15 -2.43
N SER A 11 0.75 8.41 -2.06
CA SER A 11 1.74 8.92 -1.12
C SER A 11 1.16 9.24 0.26
N GLU A 12 -0.01 8.71 0.62
CA GLU A 12 -0.63 8.94 1.93
C GLU A 12 -0.54 7.66 2.77
N ILE A 13 -0.47 7.82 4.10
CA ILE A 13 -0.35 6.70 5.05
C ILE A 13 -1.69 6.47 5.71
N LEU A 14 -2.18 5.23 5.64
CA LEU A 14 -3.39 4.81 6.35
C LEU A 14 -3.01 4.29 7.74
N ARG A 15 -3.43 5.01 8.77
CA ARG A 15 -3.31 4.58 10.16
C ARG A 15 -4.59 3.86 10.57
N LEU A 16 -4.45 2.61 11.01
CA LEU A 16 -5.57 1.83 11.55
C LEU A 16 -5.59 1.98 13.06
N ASN A 17 -6.58 2.71 13.58
CA ASN A 17 -6.79 2.86 15.02
C ASN A 17 -7.52 1.61 15.52
N VAL A 18 -6.79 0.74 16.20
CA VAL A 18 -7.36 -0.49 16.76
C VAL A 18 -8.27 -0.12 17.92
N VAL A 19 -9.58 -0.34 17.76
CA VAL A 19 -10.54 -0.14 18.85
C VAL A 19 -10.48 -1.39 19.73
N THR A 20 -9.66 -1.34 20.78
CA THR A 20 -9.78 -2.27 21.92
C THR A 20 -10.72 -1.66 22.93
N ASP A 21 -11.58 -2.46 23.56
CA ASP A 21 -12.56 -2.06 24.60
C ASP A 21 -11.91 -1.55 25.92
N VAL A 22 -10.68 -1.06 25.84
CA VAL A 22 -9.87 -0.54 26.95
C VAL A 22 -9.38 0.84 26.52
N GLU A 23 -9.81 1.88 27.24
CA GLU A 23 -9.34 3.26 27.08
C GLU A 23 -7.81 3.31 27.08
N ASN A 24 -7.20 3.57 25.91
CA ASN A 24 -5.78 3.90 25.83
C ASN A 24 -5.61 5.41 25.96
N ILE A 25 -5.25 5.84 27.17
CA ILE A 25 -4.79 7.19 27.47
C ILE A 25 -3.35 7.33 26.96
N TYR A 26 -3.19 7.48 25.65
CA TYR A 26 -1.97 8.03 25.05
C TYR A 26 -2.40 8.92 23.88
N ASP A 27 -2.56 10.21 24.19
CA ASP A 27 -2.71 11.27 23.20
C ASP A 27 -1.52 11.23 22.24
N ASN A 28 -1.76 10.77 21.02
CA ASN A 28 -0.74 10.54 20.00
C ASN A 28 -0.73 11.72 19.03
N THR A 29 -0.05 12.80 19.38
CA THR A 29 0.26 13.87 18.43
C THR A 29 1.37 13.38 17.50
N GLY A 30 1.11 13.28 16.19
CA GLY A 30 1.96 12.65 15.16
C GLY A 30 3.34 13.25 14.88
N ASN A 31 4.13 13.57 15.91
CA ASN A 31 5.51 14.07 15.84
C ASN A 31 6.45 13.33 16.82
N ASP A 32 6.11 12.11 17.21
CA ASP A 32 6.81 11.44 18.29
C ASP A 32 7.93 10.51 17.82
N ILE A 33 9.06 10.62 18.52
CA ILE A 33 10.17 9.69 18.44
C ILE A 33 9.83 8.48 19.31
N LEU A 34 9.79 7.29 18.75
CA LEU A 34 9.61 6.05 19.51
C LEU A 34 10.99 5.48 19.90
N LEU A 35 11.22 5.30 21.20
CA LEU A 35 12.48 4.77 21.73
C LEU A 35 12.22 3.63 22.71
N TYR A 36 12.73 2.44 22.40
CA TYR A 36 12.56 1.25 23.25
C TYR A 36 13.78 0.31 23.23
N PRO A 37 14.13 -0.30 24.36
CA PRO A 37 13.55 -0.08 25.69
C PRO A 37 13.96 1.28 26.28
N ASN A 38 13.07 1.89 27.05
CA ASN A 38 13.38 3.04 27.91
C ASN A 38 12.93 2.67 29.34
N PRO A 39 13.84 2.54 30.33
CA PRO A 39 15.28 2.87 30.29
C PRO A 39 16.15 1.96 29.40
N VAL A 40 17.17 2.54 28.78
CA VAL A 40 18.14 1.89 27.88
C VAL A 40 19.24 1.20 28.68
N SER A 41 19.34 -0.13 28.62
CA SER A 41 20.39 -0.89 29.34
C SER A 41 21.65 -1.11 28.50
N ASP A 42 21.50 -1.71 27.33
CA ASP A 42 22.61 -2.04 26.43
C ASP A 42 22.48 -1.26 25.11
N HIS A 43 21.35 -1.45 24.45
CA HIS A 43 20.96 -0.71 23.26
C HIS A 43 19.48 -0.37 23.28
N ALA A 44 19.09 0.63 22.49
CA ALA A 44 17.71 0.98 22.24
C ALA A 44 17.46 1.23 20.76
N LYS A 45 16.28 0.80 20.31
CA LYS A 45 15.77 1.07 18.98
C LYS A 45 15.09 2.44 18.99
N LEU A 46 15.55 3.27 18.09
CA LEU A 46 15.05 4.61 17.82
C LEU A 46 14.28 4.56 16.50
N GLN A 47 13.01 4.95 16.53
CA GLN A 47 12.19 5.06 15.34
C GLN A 47 11.59 6.46 15.26
N PHE A 48 11.67 7.06 14.08
CA PHE A 48 11.07 8.36 13.80
C PHE A 48 10.66 8.43 12.34
N PHE A 49 9.76 9.35 12.03
CA PHE A 49 9.32 9.59 10.66
C PHE A 49 9.97 10.86 10.12
N LEU A 50 10.55 10.78 8.92
CA LEU A 50 11.02 11.95 8.18
C LEU A 50 9.98 12.37 7.14
N PRO A 51 9.51 13.63 7.17
CA PRO A 51 8.49 14.09 6.23
C PRO A 51 9.01 14.35 4.82
N PHE A 52 10.32 14.56 4.66
CA PHE A 52 10.95 14.80 3.37
C PHE A 52 12.37 14.23 3.32
N THR A 53 12.82 13.90 2.11
CA THR A 53 14.20 13.45 1.85
C THR A 53 15.15 14.62 2.03
N GLY A 54 16.25 14.39 2.75
CA GLY A 54 17.26 15.42 2.94
C GLY A 54 18.35 15.03 3.92
N GLU A 55 19.34 15.92 4.05
CA GLU A 55 20.37 15.81 5.08
C GLU A 55 19.72 15.89 6.46
N THR A 56 19.84 14.81 7.22
CA THR A 56 19.28 14.68 8.57
C THR A 56 20.41 14.57 9.58
N LEU A 57 20.34 15.39 10.62
CA LEU A 57 21.26 15.43 11.73
C LEU A 57 20.59 14.84 12.98
N LEU A 58 21.15 13.76 13.50
CA LEU A 58 20.74 13.13 14.75
C LEU A 58 21.78 13.48 15.82
N SER A 59 21.36 14.17 16.86
CA SER A 59 22.23 14.60 17.95
C SER A 59 21.69 14.10 19.30
N ILE A 60 22.56 13.53 20.13
CA ILE A 60 22.23 13.13 21.51
C ILE A 60 22.98 14.06 22.47
N TYR A 61 22.27 14.56 23.49
CA TYR A 61 22.79 15.43 24.55
C TYR A 61 22.57 14.80 25.91
N ASP A 62 23.45 15.09 26.87
CA ASP A 62 23.18 14.83 28.29
C ASP A 62 22.32 15.94 28.93
N ILE A 63 21.90 15.76 30.19
CA ILE A 63 21.09 16.76 30.92
C ILE A 63 21.75 18.13 31.07
N THR A 64 23.08 18.21 30.93
CA THR A 64 23.81 19.49 31.01
C THR A 64 23.83 20.23 29.67
N GLY A 65 23.26 19.62 28.62
CA GLY A 65 23.27 20.15 27.25
C GLY A 65 24.55 19.84 26.49
N ARG A 66 25.47 19.05 27.05
CA ARG A 66 26.68 18.64 26.35
C ARG A 66 26.33 17.58 25.30
N LYS A 67 26.77 17.80 24.06
CA LYS A 67 26.57 16.86 22.95
C LYS A 67 27.43 15.61 23.16
N ILE A 68 26.79 14.45 23.22
CA ILE A 68 27.43 13.14 23.43
C ILE A 68 27.81 12.50 22.09
N THR A 69 26.88 12.50 21.14
CA THR A 69 27.14 11.97 19.80
C THR A 69 26.30 12.70 18.77
N GLU A 70 26.79 12.67 17.54
CA GLU A 70 26.13 13.29 16.39
C GLU A 70 26.37 12.44 15.17
N ARG A 71 25.32 12.30 14.37
CA ARG A 71 25.38 11.61 13.09
C ARG A 71 24.63 12.40 12.04
N LYS A 72 25.27 12.57 10.89
CA LYS A 72 24.69 13.21 9.71
C LYS A 72 24.53 12.15 8.63
N ASP A 73 23.30 11.91 8.20
CA ASP A 73 22.99 10.98 7.10
C ASP A 73 22.06 11.67 6.10
N PHE A 74 22.18 11.35 4.82
CA PHE A 74 21.20 11.75 3.81
C PHE A 74 20.09 10.70 3.78
N LEU A 75 18.93 11.04 4.34
CA LEU A 75 17.85 10.09 4.56
C LEU A 75 16.68 10.37 3.63
N SER A 76 16.05 9.30 3.15
CA SER A 76 14.80 9.40 2.39
C SER A 76 13.62 9.72 3.32
N ALA A 77 12.57 10.35 2.79
CA ALA A 77 11.31 10.47 3.51
C ALA A 77 10.80 9.08 3.94
N GLY A 78 10.14 8.99 5.10
CA GLY A 78 9.61 7.74 5.63
C GLY A 78 10.11 7.39 7.04
N LYS A 79 9.77 6.18 7.49
CA LYS A 79 10.16 5.64 8.79
C LYS A 79 11.66 5.31 8.77
N GLN A 80 12.39 5.92 9.69
CA GLN A 80 13.82 5.69 9.91
C GLN A 80 14.01 4.90 11.18
N THR A 81 14.91 3.92 11.14
CA THR A 81 15.25 3.09 12.29
C THR A 81 16.73 3.17 12.57
N TYR A 82 17.07 3.49 13.81
CA TYR A 82 18.43 3.52 14.31
C TYR A 82 18.54 2.68 15.57
N ARG A 83 19.76 2.23 15.85
CA ARG A 83 20.14 1.64 17.14
C ARG A 83 21.07 2.60 17.87
N ILE A 84 20.71 2.89 19.12
CA ILE A 84 21.51 3.63 20.08
C ILE A 84 22.21 2.59 20.95
N TYR A 85 23.53 2.67 21.04
CA TYR A 85 24.33 1.85 21.96
C TYR A 85 25.03 2.74 22.98
N GLY A 86 25.47 2.17 24.11
CA GLY A 86 26.44 2.83 25.00
C GLY A 86 25.88 4.06 25.72
N ALA A 87 24.57 4.09 25.98
CA ALA A 87 23.98 5.12 26.83
C ALA A 87 24.28 4.80 28.30
N GLY A 88 25.27 5.50 28.87
CA GLY A 88 25.61 5.41 30.29
C GLY A 88 24.44 5.78 31.23
N LYS A 89 24.66 5.72 32.54
CA LYS A 89 23.62 6.09 33.52
C LYS A 89 23.34 7.59 33.45
N GLY A 90 22.09 7.95 33.14
CA GLY A 90 21.69 9.36 33.09
C GLY A 90 20.42 9.59 32.29
N ILE A 91 20.02 10.86 32.20
CA ILE A 91 18.94 11.30 31.31
C ILE A 91 19.59 11.93 30.08
N TYR A 92 19.05 11.63 28.91
CA TYR A 92 19.54 12.10 27.63
C TYR A 92 18.41 12.70 26.81
N LEU A 93 18.76 13.66 25.95
CA LEU A 93 17.86 14.25 24.97
C LEU A 93 18.36 13.89 23.57
N ILE A 94 17.48 13.29 22.76
CA ILE A 94 17.73 13.11 21.34
C ILE A 94 17.02 14.21 20.55
N ARG A 95 17.72 14.79 19.59
CA ARG A 95 17.20 15.79 18.66
C ARG A 95 17.51 15.36 17.24
N ILE A 96 16.50 15.42 16.37
CA ILE A 96 16.60 15.07 14.96
C ILE A 96 16.20 16.29 14.17
N SER A 97 17.08 16.77 13.29
CA SER A 97 16.81 17.93 12.43
C SER A 97 17.12 17.62 10.97
N SER A 98 16.16 17.90 10.08
CA SER A 98 16.31 17.80 8.63
C SER A 98 15.65 19.01 7.99
N GLY A 99 16.40 19.89 7.34
CA GLY A 99 15.87 21.15 6.81
C GLY A 99 15.13 21.98 7.88
N SER A 100 13.82 22.21 7.68
CA SER A 100 12.93 22.89 8.62
C SER A 100 12.26 21.97 9.66
N PHE A 101 12.40 20.64 9.51
CA PHE A 101 11.83 19.66 10.42
C PHE A 101 12.75 19.44 11.61
N VAL A 102 12.22 19.58 12.82
CA VAL A 102 12.94 19.35 14.07
C VAL A 102 12.03 18.61 15.04
N ILE A 103 12.49 17.47 15.55
CA ILE A 103 11.81 16.71 16.61
C ILE A 103 12.82 16.35 17.70
N SER A 104 12.33 16.16 18.93
CA SER A 104 13.17 15.81 20.06
C SER A 104 12.43 14.94 21.06
N ASN A 105 13.13 14.05 21.74
CA ASN A 105 12.57 13.23 22.82
C ASN A 105 13.62 12.95 23.89
N LYS A 106 13.17 12.60 25.09
CA LYS A 106 13.99 12.30 26.26
C LYS A 106 14.00 10.80 26.51
N PHE A 107 15.17 10.25 26.84
CA PHE A 107 15.30 8.86 27.28
C PHE A 107 16.22 8.73 28.49
N ILE A 108 16.09 7.62 29.21
CA ILE A 108 16.89 7.30 30.40
C ILE A 108 17.88 6.21 30.02
N GLY A 109 19.17 6.46 30.19
CA GLY A 109 20.21 5.44 30.10
C GLY A 109 20.45 4.79 31.45
N ASN A 110 20.63 3.47 31.45
CA ASN A 110 20.95 2.63 32.60
C ASN A 110 22.17 1.71 32.29
N GLY A 111 22.95 2.03 31.27
CA GLY A 111 24.11 1.23 30.86
C GLY A 111 25.30 1.32 31.80
N SER A 112 26.11 0.26 31.80
CA SER A 112 27.31 0.13 32.63
C SER A 112 28.47 0.97 32.06
N GLY A 113 28.56 2.22 32.51
CA GLY A 113 29.82 2.97 32.66
C GLY A 113 30.56 3.47 31.43
N ASP A 114 30.29 2.98 30.22
CA ASP A 114 30.96 3.47 29.00
C ASP A 114 30.11 4.55 28.32
N THR A 115 30.60 5.79 28.27
CA THR A 115 29.88 6.96 27.71
C THR A 115 30.06 7.10 26.20
N ASN A 116 30.48 6.04 25.51
CA ASN A 116 30.66 6.03 24.06
C ASN A 116 29.33 5.75 23.35
N ALA A 117 28.38 6.66 23.50
CA ALA A 117 27.10 6.51 22.83
C ALA A 117 27.30 6.62 21.31
N ARG A 118 26.76 5.66 20.56
CA ARG A 118 26.84 5.66 19.10
C ARG A 118 25.49 5.35 18.47
N LEU A 119 25.30 5.94 17.29
CA LEU A 119 24.10 5.81 16.47
C LEU A 119 24.42 4.97 15.23
N GLU A 120 23.83 3.78 15.13
CA GLU A 120 23.93 2.91 13.97
C GLU A 120 22.61 2.94 13.18
N TYR A 121 22.71 2.99 11.86
CA TYR A 121 21.53 3.03 10.98
C TYR A 121 21.18 1.58 10.71
N GLU A 122 19.92 1.20 10.96
CA GLU A 122 19.45 -0.15 10.72
C GLU A 122 18.89 -0.20 9.30
N ASP A 123 19.65 -0.80 8.39
CA ASP A 123 19.40 -0.74 6.95
C ASP A 123 18.01 -1.27 6.62
N THR A 124 17.14 -0.36 6.18
CA THR A 124 15.83 -0.71 5.65
C THR A 124 15.98 -0.70 4.14
N PHE A 125 15.93 -1.89 3.53
CA PHE A 125 16.00 -2.14 2.08
C PHE A 125 15.49 -0.96 1.24
N THR A 126 16.40 -0.21 0.63
CA THR A 126 16.05 0.91 -0.25
C THR A 126 16.04 0.43 -1.70
N LEU A 127 14.86 0.29 -2.29
CA LEU A 127 14.74 0.19 -3.74
C LEU A 127 15.04 1.58 -4.32
N LYS A 128 16.15 1.68 -5.05
CA LYS A 128 16.44 2.86 -5.89
C LYS A 128 15.28 3.08 -6.85
N LYS A 129 14.65 4.26 -6.80
CA LYS A 129 13.81 4.76 -7.89
C LYS A 129 14.35 6.09 -8.38
N ALA A 130 14.40 6.20 -9.70
CA ALA A 130 14.96 7.29 -10.48
C ALA A 130 14.30 8.65 -10.20
N GLU A 131 15.10 9.69 -10.38
CA GLU A 131 14.71 11.10 -10.32
C GLU A 131 13.49 11.39 -11.20
N GLY A 132 12.51 12.08 -10.61
CA GLY A 132 11.34 12.59 -11.33
C GLY A 132 10.16 12.86 -10.40
N ASP A 133 9.96 14.14 -10.12
CA ASP A 133 8.78 14.77 -9.51
C ASP A 133 8.56 14.68 -7.99
N MET A 134 9.06 15.73 -7.32
CA MET A 134 8.46 16.26 -6.09
C MET A 134 7.07 16.84 -6.39
N LYS A 135 6.04 16.33 -5.70
CA LYS A 135 4.90 17.11 -5.16
C LYS A 135 4.01 16.23 -4.28
N GLY A 136 4.08 16.42 -2.96
CA GLY A 136 3.04 15.93 -2.05
C GLY A 136 3.47 15.79 -0.60
N ILE A 137 2.94 16.64 0.27
CA ILE A 137 2.89 16.43 1.72
C ILE A 137 2.19 15.07 1.94
N PHE A 138 2.85 14.14 2.66
CA PHE A 138 2.26 12.86 3.04
C PHE A 138 1.21 13.15 4.12
N VAL A 139 -0.07 13.12 3.75
CA VAL A 139 -1.18 13.34 4.68
C VAL A 139 -1.52 11.98 5.30
N GLU A 140 -1.39 11.88 6.62
CA GLU A 140 -1.84 10.71 7.37
C GLU A 140 -3.37 10.75 7.48
N LYS A 141 -4.01 9.60 7.28
CA LYS A 141 -5.45 9.45 7.47
C LYS A 141 -5.72 8.27 8.37
N GLU A 142 -6.64 8.49 9.28
CA GLU A 142 -7.02 7.50 10.28
C GLU A 142 -8.30 6.78 9.88
N MET A 143 -8.37 5.49 10.22
CA MET A 143 -9.55 4.66 10.09
C MET A 143 -9.64 3.72 11.29
N GLU A 144 -10.83 3.61 11.89
CA GLU A 144 -11.08 2.60 12.92
C GLU A 144 -10.95 1.19 12.33
N TYR A 145 -10.34 0.29 13.10
CA TYR A 145 -10.13 -1.08 12.70
C TYR A 145 -10.38 -2.01 13.87
N ILE A 146 -11.25 -3.01 13.68
CA ILE A 146 -11.41 -4.10 14.64
C ILE A 146 -10.52 -5.24 14.16
N THR A 147 -9.71 -5.80 15.07
CA THR A 147 -8.81 -6.91 14.73
C THR A 147 -9.59 -8.05 14.06
N GLY A 148 -9.17 -8.42 12.85
CA GLY A 148 -9.82 -9.44 12.02
C GLY A 148 -10.72 -8.88 10.92
N ASP A 149 -10.97 -7.57 10.88
CA ASP A 149 -11.69 -6.94 9.77
C ASP A 149 -10.94 -7.12 8.44
N ARG A 150 -11.70 -7.36 7.38
CA ARG A 150 -11.17 -7.45 6.02
C ARG A 150 -11.32 -6.10 5.32
N LEU A 151 -10.20 -5.49 4.94
CA LEU A 151 -10.20 -4.26 4.17
C LEU A 151 -10.29 -4.57 2.68
N LYS A 152 -11.16 -3.85 1.96
CA LYS A 152 -11.18 -3.78 0.50
C LYS A 152 -10.49 -2.49 0.08
N ILE A 153 -9.34 -2.61 -0.58
CA ILE A 153 -8.55 -1.46 -1.01
C ILE A 153 -8.54 -1.42 -2.53
N LYS A 154 -8.88 -0.25 -3.09
CA LYS A 154 -8.94 -0.03 -4.54
C LYS A 154 -7.91 1.03 -4.94
N GLY A 155 -6.87 0.61 -5.66
CA GLY A 155 -5.93 1.50 -6.33
C GLY A 155 -6.49 1.96 -7.68
N VAL A 156 -6.22 3.22 -8.04
CA VAL A 156 -6.58 3.79 -9.35
C VAL A 156 -5.38 4.59 -9.88
N SER A 157 -5.01 4.35 -11.13
CA SER A 157 -3.99 5.11 -11.86
C SER A 157 -4.48 5.36 -13.28
N GLY A 158 -4.92 6.59 -13.56
CA GLY A 158 -5.56 6.93 -14.83
C GLY A 158 -6.79 6.04 -15.10
N ILE A 159 -6.72 5.25 -16.17
CA ILE A 159 -7.77 4.30 -16.58
C ILE A 159 -7.67 2.94 -15.88
N TYR A 160 -6.55 2.65 -15.22
CA TYR A 160 -6.31 1.37 -14.57
C TYR A 160 -6.85 1.36 -13.14
N SER A 161 -7.40 0.23 -12.72
CA SER A 161 -7.81 0.04 -11.34
C SER A 161 -7.53 -1.37 -10.87
N THR A 162 -6.97 -1.51 -9.68
CA THR A 162 -6.68 -2.80 -9.05
C THR A 162 -7.36 -2.86 -7.69
N VAL A 163 -8.06 -3.95 -7.42
CA VAL A 163 -8.73 -4.21 -6.14
C VAL A 163 -8.01 -5.33 -5.41
N LEU A 164 -7.69 -5.05 -4.15
CA LEU A 164 -7.05 -5.98 -3.22
C LEU A 164 -7.96 -6.14 -2.00
N THR A 165 -7.92 -7.32 -1.39
CA THR A 165 -8.53 -7.56 -0.08
C THR A 165 -7.51 -8.17 0.86
N LEU A 166 -7.40 -7.62 2.07
CA LEU A 166 -6.43 -8.06 3.07
C LEU A 166 -6.98 -7.95 4.50
N VAL A 167 -6.36 -8.66 5.43
CA VAL A 167 -6.66 -8.59 6.88
C VAL A 167 -5.40 -8.08 7.59
N PRO A 168 -5.32 -6.78 7.94
CA PRO A 168 -4.14 -6.20 8.59
C PRO A 168 -3.83 -6.87 9.94
N THR A 169 -2.61 -7.41 10.07
CA THR A 169 -2.08 -7.94 11.34
C THR A 169 -0.79 -7.25 11.79
N GLU A 170 -0.14 -6.50 10.90
CA GLU A 170 1.11 -5.77 11.13
C GLU A 170 1.26 -4.60 10.14
N ASP A 171 2.21 -3.70 10.42
CA ASP A 171 2.61 -2.63 9.52
C ASP A 171 3.12 -3.21 8.19
N ARG A 172 2.61 -2.72 7.07
CA ARG A 172 3.03 -3.20 5.75
C ARG A 172 2.85 -2.18 4.64
N THR A 173 3.68 -2.30 3.62
CA THR A 173 3.51 -1.60 2.35
C THR A 173 2.57 -2.39 1.43
N VAL A 174 1.51 -1.74 0.96
CA VAL A 174 0.60 -2.31 -0.04
C VAL A 174 1.01 -1.79 -1.42
N THR A 175 1.50 -2.68 -2.27
CA THR A 175 1.87 -2.37 -3.65
C THR A 175 0.71 -2.67 -4.59
N PHE A 176 0.36 -1.70 -5.45
CA PHE A 176 -0.62 -1.91 -6.50
C PHE A 176 0.08 -2.16 -7.84
N ASN A 177 -0.11 -3.37 -8.39
CA ASN A 177 0.23 -3.68 -9.77
C ASN A 177 -0.97 -3.36 -10.66
N PHE A 178 -0.77 -2.49 -11.65
CA PHE A 178 -1.81 -2.10 -12.60
C PHE A 178 -1.65 -2.88 -13.90
N TYR A 179 -2.73 -3.57 -14.31
CA TYR A 179 -2.78 -4.31 -15.56
C TYR A 179 -3.73 -3.59 -16.52
N GLY A 180 -3.31 -3.45 -17.78
CA GLY A 180 -4.19 -2.97 -18.83
C GLY A 180 -5.28 -3.98 -19.09
N CYS A 181 -6.53 -3.55 -18.99
CA CYS A 181 -7.70 -4.38 -19.24
C CYS A 181 -8.72 -3.54 -20.02
N THR A 182 -8.44 -3.35 -21.30
CA THR A 182 -9.22 -2.52 -22.22
C THR A 182 -9.72 -3.37 -23.37
N ASP A 183 -11.04 -3.42 -23.58
CA ASP A 183 -11.62 -4.23 -24.66
C ASP A 183 -11.58 -3.55 -26.04
N GLY A 184 -12.11 -4.23 -27.06
CA GLY A 184 -12.18 -3.71 -28.44
C GLY A 184 -13.07 -2.48 -28.62
N ASP A 185 -13.86 -2.10 -27.60
CA ASP A 185 -14.64 -0.86 -27.57
C ASP A 185 -13.99 0.26 -26.76
N GLY A 186 -12.83 0.01 -26.15
CA GLY A 186 -12.15 0.96 -25.27
C GLY A 186 -12.71 1.01 -23.84
N ASN A 187 -13.58 0.06 -23.44
CA ASN A 187 -14.03 -0.02 -22.06
C ASN A 187 -12.89 -0.50 -21.17
N ASN A 188 -12.68 0.17 -20.03
CA ASN A 188 -11.66 -0.17 -19.06
C ASN A 188 -12.27 -0.88 -17.86
N TYR A 189 -11.69 -2.03 -17.49
CA TYR A 189 -12.20 -2.88 -16.43
C TYR A 189 -11.25 -2.87 -15.23
N PRO A 190 -11.79 -2.85 -13.99
CA PRO A 190 -10.96 -3.07 -12.81
C PRO A 190 -10.39 -4.49 -12.84
N VAL A 191 -9.23 -4.66 -12.23
CA VAL A 191 -8.51 -5.92 -12.11
C VAL A 191 -8.50 -6.35 -10.65
N VAL A 192 -8.73 -7.63 -10.39
CA VAL A 192 -8.71 -8.23 -9.07
C VAL A 192 -7.56 -9.22 -9.03
N ILE A 193 -6.71 -9.11 -8.01
CA ILE A 193 -5.64 -10.06 -7.78
C ILE A 193 -6.07 -10.97 -6.63
N ILE A 194 -6.09 -12.28 -6.89
CA ILE A 194 -6.41 -13.30 -5.89
C ILE A 194 -5.14 -14.11 -5.63
N GLY A 195 -4.61 -14.01 -4.43
CA GLY A 195 -3.45 -14.80 -4.01
C GLY A 195 -3.79 -16.28 -3.97
N THR A 196 -2.97 -17.14 -4.58
CA THR A 196 -3.21 -18.60 -4.63
C THR A 196 -2.76 -19.34 -3.37
N GLY A 197 -2.44 -18.61 -2.29
CA GLY A 197 -2.12 -19.18 -1.00
C GLY A 197 -0.75 -19.87 -0.97
N LYS A 198 0.31 -19.07 -0.81
CA LYS A 198 1.53 -19.51 -0.10
C LYS A 198 2.23 -18.36 0.64
N GLY A 199 1.44 -17.42 1.16
CA GLY A 199 1.75 -16.58 2.31
C GLY A 199 0.63 -16.77 3.34
N ALA A 200 0.92 -16.66 4.64
CA ALA A 200 0.14 -17.22 5.75
C ALA A 200 -1.38 -16.96 5.78
N ASN A 201 -1.91 -16.02 4.99
CA ASN A 201 -3.32 -15.58 5.06
C ASN A 201 -4.04 -15.43 3.68
N GLY A 202 -3.50 -15.96 2.57
CA GLY A 202 -4.16 -15.91 1.25
C GLY A 202 -4.13 -14.55 0.55
N GLU A 203 -3.17 -13.70 0.92
CA GLU A 203 -3.04 -12.33 0.40
C GLU A 203 -2.09 -12.27 -0.81
N PRO A 204 -2.32 -11.35 -1.77
CA PRO A 204 -1.46 -11.18 -2.94
C PRO A 204 -0.05 -10.75 -2.57
N ASP A 205 0.95 -11.41 -3.16
CA ASP A 205 2.36 -11.13 -2.99
C ASP A 205 2.77 -9.97 -3.93
N PRO A 206 3.34 -8.86 -3.41
CA PRO A 206 3.82 -7.74 -4.20
C PRO A 206 4.76 -8.12 -5.35
N GLU A 207 5.55 -9.19 -5.17
CA GLU A 207 6.54 -9.66 -6.14
C GLU A 207 5.99 -10.74 -7.08
N ASN A 208 4.71 -11.11 -6.94
CA ASN A 208 4.05 -12.20 -7.68
C ASN A 208 4.84 -13.53 -7.65
N LYS A 209 5.60 -13.79 -6.57
CA LYS A 209 6.37 -15.04 -6.40
C LYS A 209 5.48 -16.20 -5.95
N SER A 210 4.24 -15.90 -5.55
CA SER A 210 3.25 -16.81 -4.95
C SER A 210 2.31 -17.54 -5.95
N GLY A 211 2.31 -17.15 -7.23
CA GLY A 211 1.42 -17.73 -8.26
C GLY A 211 0.04 -17.07 -8.34
N ASP A 212 -0.05 -15.80 -7.91
CA ASP A 212 -1.30 -15.06 -7.82
C ASP A 212 -2.05 -15.02 -9.15
N LYS A 213 -3.38 -15.20 -9.09
CA LYS A 213 -4.23 -15.13 -10.27
C LYS A 213 -4.79 -13.74 -10.44
N VAL A 214 -4.71 -13.25 -11.67
CA VAL A 214 -5.19 -11.93 -12.07
C VAL A 214 -6.50 -12.11 -12.84
N PHE A 215 -7.57 -11.48 -12.35
CA PHE A 215 -8.92 -11.59 -12.90
C PHE A 215 -9.48 -10.23 -13.28
N MET A 216 -10.35 -10.23 -14.30
CA MET A 216 -11.18 -9.07 -14.59
C MET A 216 -12.22 -8.93 -13.48
N GLY A 217 -12.33 -7.74 -12.90
CA GLY A 217 -13.14 -7.49 -11.72
C GLY A 217 -14.63 -7.24 -11.98
N THR A 218 -15.04 -7.17 -13.24
CA THR A 218 -16.42 -6.96 -13.68
C THR A 218 -16.66 -7.69 -14.99
N ASN A 219 -17.93 -7.97 -15.32
CA ASN A 219 -18.26 -8.67 -16.56
C ASN A 219 -17.87 -7.86 -17.81
N LEU A 220 -17.34 -8.58 -18.81
CA LEU A 220 -17.02 -8.03 -20.13
C LEU A 220 -18.31 -7.54 -20.82
N LYS A 221 -18.24 -6.39 -21.47
CA LYS A 221 -19.37 -5.77 -22.19
C LYS A 221 -19.00 -5.28 -23.60
N THR A 222 -17.98 -5.88 -24.19
CA THR A 222 -17.52 -5.52 -25.53
C THR A 222 -18.48 -5.99 -26.62
N THR A 223 -18.58 -5.18 -27.66
CA THR A 223 -19.31 -5.41 -28.91
C THR A 223 -18.35 -5.59 -30.08
N LYS A 224 -17.03 -5.53 -29.82
CA LYS A 224 -15.95 -5.75 -30.78
C LYS A 224 -14.92 -6.73 -30.24
N PHE A 225 -14.39 -7.57 -31.11
CA PHE A 225 -13.18 -8.33 -30.82
C PHE A 225 -11.97 -7.40 -30.66
N ASN A 226 -10.90 -7.89 -30.04
CA ASN A 226 -9.67 -7.12 -29.82
C ASN A 226 -8.98 -6.62 -31.11
N ASN A 227 -9.33 -7.19 -32.27
CA ASN A 227 -8.90 -6.73 -33.59
C ASN A 227 -9.84 -5.71 -34.25
N GLY A 228 -10.84 -5.22 -33.52
CA GLY A 228 -11.81 -4.23 -33.99
C GLY A 228 -12.98 -4.80 -34.81
N ILE A 229 -13.03 -6.10 -35.07
CA ILE A 229 -14.17 -6.71 -35.79
C ILE A 229 -15.40 -6.70 -34.88
N VAL A 230 -16.52 -6.21 -35.41
CA VAL A 230 -17.81 -6.15 -34.70
C VAL A 230 -18.35 -7.57 -34.45
N ILE A 231 -18.79 -7.82 -33.22
CA ILE A 231 -19.48 -9.05 -32.81
C ILE A 231 -20.96 -8.89 -33.18
N LYS A 232 -21.59 -9.93 -33.73
CA LYS A 232 -22.98 -9.84 -34.18
C LYS A 232 -23.93 -9.79 -32.97
N HIS A 233 -24.68 -8.71 -32.79
CA HIS A 233 -25.76 -8.66 -31.81
C HIS A 233 -26.85 -9.66 -32.20
N ALA A 234 -27.22 -10.56 -31.29
CA ALA A 234 -28.26 -11.56 -31.52
C ALA A 234 -29.57 -11.14 -30.84
N GLU A 235 -30.57 -10.83 -31.66
CA GLU A 235 -31.94 -10.52 -31.21
C GLU A 235 -32.85 -11.75 -31.24
N ASP A 236 -32.39 -12.84 -31.85
CA ASP A 236 -33.10 -14.08 -32.05
C ASP A 236 -32.17 -15.30 -31.93
N LEU A 237 -32.76 -16.49 -31.85
CA LEU A 237 -32.05 -17.74 -31.65
C LEU A 237 -31.25 -18.20 -32.88
N ASP A 238 -31.68 -17.84 -34.09
CA ASP A 238 -31.02 -18.23 -35.33
C ASP A 238 -29.71 -17.46 -35.48
N THR A 239 -29.72 -16.15 -35.20
CA THR A 239 -28.52 -15.31 -35.13
C THR A 239 -27.56 -15.83 -34.06
N TRP A 240 -28.07 -16.15 -32.86
CA TRP A 240 -27.25 -16.67 -31.76
C TRP A 240 -26.52 -17.98 -32.09
N LYS A 241 -27.14 -18.85 -32.90
CA LYS A 241 -26.55 -20.15 -33.29
C LYS A 241 -25.63 -20.06 -34.51
N SER A 242 -25.87 -19.11 -35.41
CA SER A 242 -25.23 -19.07 -36.73
C SER A 242 -23.98 -18.19 -36.79
N TYR A 243 -23.81 -17.26 -35.84
CA TYR A 243 -22.74 -16.27 -35.88
C TYR A 243 -21.96 -16.20 -34.57
N LYS A 244 -20.80 -15.56 -34.60
CA LYS A 244 -20.10 -15.13 -33.39
C LYS A 244 -20.87 -13.97 -32.80
N SER A 245 -21.53 -14.21 -31.68
CA SER A 245 -22.61 -13.33 -31.22
C SER A 245 -22.51 -12.95 -29.75
N TYR A 246 -23.11 -11.80 -29.46
CA TYR A 246 -23.39 -11.35 -28.11
C TYR A 246 -24.85 -10.95 -27.97
N CYS A 247 -25.35 -10.96 -26.74
CA CYS A 247 -26.64 -10.38 -26.37
C CYS A 247 -26.56 -9.78 -24.96
N PHE A 248 -27.64 -9.12 -24.53
CA PHE A 248 -27.76 -8.62 -23.16
C PHE A 248 -28.74 -9.45 -22.36
N TYR A 249 -28.49 -9.53 -21.05
CA TYR A 249 -29.40 -10.21 -20.13
C TYR A 249 -30.85 -9.70 -20.33
N GLY A 250 -31.81 -10.62 -20.45
CA GLY A 250 -33.21 -10.28 -20.70
C GLY A 250 -33.47 -9.46 -21.98
N ALA A 251 -32.58 -9.54 -22.98
CA ALA A 251 -32.61 -8.74 -24.21
C ALA A 251 -32.65 -7.21 -23.97
N ASN A 252 -32.13 -6.75 -22.83
CA ASN A 252 -32.18 -5.35 -22.44
C ASN A 252 -30.78 -4.74 -22.39
N SER A 253 -30.45 -3.86 -23.34
CA SER A 253 -29.15 -3.18 -23.39
C SER A 253 -28.87 -2.27 -22.18
N GLY A 254 -29.91 -1.83 -21.46
CA GLY A 254 -29.77 -1.10 -20.20
C GLY A 254 -29.09 -1.91 -19.09
N TYR A 255 -29.02 -3.23 -19.23
CA TYR A 255 -28.37 -4.14 -18.29
C TYR A 255 -26.87 -4.34 -18.54
N ALA A 256 -26.35 -3.82 -19.66
CA ALA A 256 -24.93 -3.92 -20.01
C ALA A 256 -23.98 -3.36 -18.94
N GLY A 257 -24.41 -2.30 -18.23
CA GLY A 257 -23.61 -1.69 -17.17
C GLY A 257 -23.44 -2.55 -15.93
N ASN A 258 -24.47 -3.34 -15.58
CA ASN A 258 -24.51 -4.13 -14.34
C ASN A 258 -24.05 -5.57 -14.56
N TYR A 259 -24.44 -6.16 -15.69
CA TYR A 259 -24.27 -7.59 -15.94
C TYR A 259 -23.33 -7.90 -17.10
N GLY A 260 -22.86 -6.88 -17.82
CA GLY A 260 -22.06 -7.06 -19.03
C GLY A 260 -22.89 -7.60 -20.21
N ALA A 261 -22.18 -8.14 -21.19
CA ALA A 261 -22.78 -8.86 -22.31
C ALA A 261 -22.59 -10.38 -22.14
N LEU A 262 -23.52 -11.14 -22.71
CA LEU A 262 -23.44 -12.59 -22.82
C LEU A 262 -22.91 -12.95 -24.20
N TYR A 263 -21.98 -13.90 -24.26
CA TYR A 263 -21.34 -14.32 -25.51
C TYR A 263 -21.62 -15.79 -25.76
N ASN A 264 -21.81 -16.15 -27.03
CA ASN A 264 -21.93 -17.54 -27.40
C ASN A 264 -20.55 -18.21 -27.53
N TRP A 265 -20.56 -19.55 -27.61
CA TRP A 265 -19.33 -20.33 -27.75
C TRP A 265 -18.51 -19.93 -28.98
N GLU A 266 -19.16 -19.65 -30.11
CA GLU A 266 -18.48 -19.24 -31.35
C GLU A 266 -17.65 -17.95 -31.18
N ALA A 267 -18.16 -16.98 -30.41
CA ALA A 267 -17.43 -15.76 -30.09
C ALA A 267 -16.24 -16.02 -29.16
N VAL A 268 -16.40 -16.91 -28.17
CA VAL A 268 -15.33 -17.30 -27.23
C VAL A 268 -14.22 -18.08 -27.95
N ALA A 269 -14.58 -19.11 -28.71
CA ALA A 269 -13.67 -19.99 -29.42
C ALA A 269 -12.86 -19.28 -30.52
N TYR A 270 -13.28 -18.08 -30.94
CA TYR A 270 -12.50 -17.25 -31.85
C TYR A 270 -11.16 -16.78 -31.24
N GLY A 271 -11.04 -16.78 -29.91
CA GLY A 271 -9.78 -16.45 -29.22
C GLY A 271 -9.40 -14.97 -29.24
N ARG A 272 -10.34 -14.10 -29.64
CA ARG A 272 -10.13 -12.63 -29.75
C ARG A 272 -11.15 -11.80 -28.97
N LEU A 273 -11.93 -12.46 -28.12
CA LEU A 273 -12.98 -11.81 -27.33
C LEU A 273 -12.41 -10.95 -26.20
N CYS A 274 -11.35 -11.42 -25.56
CA CYS A 274 -10.75 -10.76 -24.41
C CYS A 274 -9.81 -9.62 -24.82
N PRO A 275 -9.59 -8.63 -23.93
CA PRO A 275 -8.48 -7.70 -24.04
C PRO A 275 -7.13 -8.39 -24.25
N ASP A 276 -6.16 -7.68 -24.84
CA ASP A 276 -4.83 -8.24 -25.08
C ASP A 276 -4.16 -8.69 -23.78
N GLY A 277 -3.64 -9.92 -23.78
CA GLY A 277 -3.05 -10.56 -22.60
C GLY A 277 -4.06 -11.21 -21.63
N TRP A 278 -5.36 -11.13 -21.93
CA TRP A 278 -6.43 -11.76 -21.15
C TRP A 278 -7.04 -12.94 -21.90
N ILE A 279 -7.54 -13.91 -21.13
CA ILE A 279 -8.18 -15.13 -21.66
C ILE A 279 -9.46 -15.44 -20.91
N VAL A 280 -10.40 -16.11 -21.57
CA VAL A 280 -11.54 -16.74 -20.91
C VAL A 280 -11.01 -17.98 -20.17
N PRO A 281 -11.34 -18.19 -18.88
CA PRO A 281 -10.94 -19.37 -18.12
C PRO A 281 -11.45 -20.70 -18.70
#